data_AF-A0A485D5A9-F1
#
_entry.id   AF-A0A485D5A9-F1
#
_cell.length_a   1.000
_cell.length_b   1.000
_cell.length_c   1.000
_cell.angle_alpha   90.00
_cell.angle_beta   90.00
_cell.angle_gamma   90.00
#
_symmetry.space_group_name_H-M   'P 1'
#
loop_
_entity.id
_entity.type
_entity.pdbx_description
1 polymer ?
#
loop_
_entity_poly.entity_id
_entity_poly.type
_entity_poly.pdbx_seq_one_letter_code
_entity_poly.pdbx_strand_id
1 'polypeptide(L)'
;MATGRLIRGSELFGNNTLLKSGKLAANGYQALQELDENKDGQLNSDDAIWASLRIWQDGNSNGRVDEGELLSLEEAGVAAIGTGYSTSQYVDEQGNAHRQTSTITRSDGAVGQSADVWFCGQQRILTLHRRCDPVR
;
A
#
# COMPACT_ATOMS: atom_id res chain seq x y z
N MET A 1 -2.96 -23.22 10.04
CA MET A 1 -3.34 -22.27 8.96
C MET A 1 -4.34 -21.32 9.58
N ALA A 2 -4.02 -20.03 9.67
CA ALA A 2 -4.84 -19.05 10.39
C ALA A 2 -5.90 -18.47 9.44
N THR A 3 -7.16 -18.85 9.63
CA THR A 3 -8.30 -18.30 8.90
C THR A 3 -8.81 -17.03 9.58
N GLY A 4 -9.03 -15.94 8.83
CA GLY A 4 -9.87 -14.82 9.22
C GLY A 4 -9.23 -13.73 10.09
N ARG A 5 -8.03 -13.26 9.73
CA ARG A 5 -7.45 -12.07 10.38
C ARG A 5 -7.97 -10.80 9.71
N LEU A 6 -8.62 -9.94 10.49
CA LEU A 6 -8.87 -8.55 10.09
C LEU A 6 -7.53 -7.84 9.98
N ILE A 7 -7.17 -7.36 8.80
CA ILE A 7 -6.04 -6.44 8.65
C ILE A 7 -6.47 -5.10 9.24
N ARG A 8 -5.70 -4.61 10.21
CA ARG A 8 -5.89 -3.25 10.74
C ARG A 8 -5.18 -2.26 9.81
N GLY A 9 -5.64 -1.01 9.73
CA GLY A 9 -4.97 0.02 8.91
C GLY A 9 -3.49 0.24 9.25
N SER A 10 -3.04 -0.16 10.44
CA SER A 10 -1.63 -0.14 10.86
C SER A 10 -0.76 -1.24 10.22
N GLU A 11 -1.39 -2.28 9.68
CA GLU A 11 -0.74 -3.41 9.00
C GLU A 11 -0.70 -3.21 7.48
N LEU A 12 -1.47 -2.25 6.96
CA LEU A 12 -1.34 -1.76 5.58
C LEU A 12 -0.32 -0.61 5.54
N PHE A 13 0.43 -0.54 4.44
CA PHE A 13 1.29 0.61 4.18
C PHE A 13 0.44 1.84 3.88
N GLY A 14 0.72 2.92 4.60
CA GLY A 14 0.00 4.18 4.44
C GLY A 14 0.42 5.19 5.50
N ASN A 15 -0.34 6.27 5.62
CA ASN A 15 -0.09 7.29 6.63
C ASN A 15 -0.40 6.86 8.07
N ASN A 16 -0.86 5.63 8.27
CA ASN A 16 -1.05 5.01 9.59
C ASN A 16 0.10 4.08 9.99
N THR A 17 1.11 3.91 9.12
CA THR A 17 2.30 3.13 9.46
C THR A 17 3.15 3.86 10.48
N LEU A 18 3.51 3.18 11.57
CA LEU A 18 4.39 3.71 12.60
C LEU A 18 5.84 3.62 12.13
N LEU A 19 6.51 4.76 12.07
CA LEU A 19 7.90 4.86 11.68
C LEU A 19 8.84 4.48 12.83
N LYS A 20 10.12 4.17 12.52
CA LYS A 20 11.20 3.93 13.52
C LYS A 20 11.35 5.10 14.49
N SER A 21 11.02 6.32 14.04
CA SER A 21 10.99 7.53 14.87
C SER A 21 9.86 7.57 15.92
N GLY A 22 8.91 6.63 15.89
CA GLY A 22 7.71 6.62 16.72
C GLY A 22 6.60 7.57 16.24
N LYS A 23 6.79 8.25 15.09
CA LYS A 23 5.75 9.06 14.43
C LYS A 23 5.04 8.25 13.37
N LEU A 24 3.81 8.64 13.02
CA LEU A 24 3.13 8.09 11.85
C LEU A 24 3.74 8.65 10.55
N ALA A 25 3.80 7.83 9.51
CA ALA A 25 4.20 8.25 8.18
C ALA A 25 3.24 9.31 7.61
N ALA A 26 3.72 10.27 6.80
CA ALA A 26 2.80 11.20 6.15
C ALA A 26 2.05 10.56 4.97
N ASN A 27 2.63 9.51 4.37
CA ASN A 27 2.07 8.68 3.30
C ASN A 27 2.78 7.31 3.26
N GLY A 28 2.23 6.37 2.50
CA GLY A 28 2.74 5.01 2.36
C GLY A 28 4.16 4.92 1.79
N TYR A 29 4.55 5.82 0.87
CA TYR A 29 5.91 5.81 0.33
C TYR A 29 6.96 6.28 1.33
N GLN A 30 6.63 7.21 2.22
CA GLN A 30 7.52 7.55 3.34
C GLN A 30 7.71 6.38 4.29
N ALA A 31 6.67 5.54 4.47
CA ALA A 31 6.83 4.30 5.22
C ALA A 31 7.75 3.31 4.48
N LEU A 32 7.59 3.16 3.16
CA LEU A 32 8.47 2.30 2.34
C LEU A 32 9.93 2.76 2.34
N GLN A 33 10.20 4.06 2.28
CA GLN A 33 11.56 4.63 2.35
C GLN A 33 12.29 4.30 3.65
N GLU A 34 11.55 4.00 4.73
CA GLU A 34 12.17 3.63 6.01
C GLU A 34 12.59 2.16 6.08
N LEU A 35 12.05 1.36 5.16
CA LEU A 35 12.32 -0.05 4.97
C LEU A 35 13.39 -0.33 3.91
N ASP A 36 13.66 0.63 3.02
CA ASP A 36 14.77 0.64 2.07
C ASP A 36 16.09 0.90 2.82
N GLU A 37 16.75 -0.20 3.20
CA GLU A 37 17.92 -0.16 4.10
C GLU A 37 19.17 0.30 3.36
N ASN A 38 19.29 -0.10 2.09
CA ASN A 38 20.42 0.22 1.23
C ASN A 38 20.29 1.63 0.59
N LYS A 39 19.10 2.24 0.66
CA LYS A 39 18.74 3.57 0.14
C LYS A 39 18.92 3.70 -1.37
N ASP A 40 18.65 2.63 -2.11
CA ASP A 40 18.75 2.62 -3.56
C ASP A 40 17.48 3.17 -4.27
N GLY A 41 16.44 3.48 -3.49
CA GLY A 41 15.17 4.01 -3.99
C GLY A 41 14.17 2.93 -4.37
N GLN A 42 14.46 1.66 -4.07
CA GLN A 42 13.61 0.52 -4.29
C GLN A 42 13.63 -0.38 -3.05
N LEU A 43 12.50 -1.00 -2.78
CA LEU A 43 12.42 -2.13 -1.88
C LEU A 43 12.50 -3.39 -2.74
N ASN A 44 13.50 -4.24 -2.51
CA ASN A 44 13.72 -5.47 -3.29
C ASN A 44 14.42 -6.54 -2.44
N SER A 45 14.87 -7.64 -3.05
CA SER A 45 15.50 -8.77 -2.35
C SER A 45 16.80 -8.43 -1.60
N ASP A 46 17.41 -7.28 -1.87
CA ASP A 46 18.59 -6.79 -1.17
C ASP A 46 18.26 -6.16 0.20
N ASP A 47 16.97 -5.90 0.48
CA ASP A 47 16.49 -5.42 1.78
C ASP A 47 16.04 -6.56 2.70
N ALA A 48 16.52 -6.57 3.95
CA ALA A 48 16.25 -7.66 4.89
C ALA A 48 14.74 -7.89 5.17
N ILE A 49 13.94 -6.84 5.07
CA ILE A 49 12.49 -6.90 5.31
C ILE A 49 11.71 -7.55 4.17
N TRP A 50 12.29 -7.63 2.97
CA TRP A 50 11.62 -8.06 1.74
C TRP A 50 10.89 -9.41 1.88
N ALA A 51 11.58 -10.42 2.42
CA ALA A 51 11.04 -11.76 2.62
C ALA A 51 9.84 -11.81 3.61
N SER A 52 9.66 -10.77 4.42
CA SER A 52 8.56 -10.65 5.38
C SER A 52 7.34 -9.92 4.83
N LEU A 53 7.50 -9.17 3.73
CA LEU A 53 6.42 -8.43 3.10
C LEU A 53 5.44 -9.37 2.42
N ARG A 54 4.19 -8.94 2.32
CA ARG A 54 3.11 -9.69 1.68
C ARG A 54 2.26 -8.75 0.83
N ILE A 55 1.70 -9.30 -0.24
CA ILE A 55 0.66 -8.68 -1.05
C ILE A 55 -0.67 -9.32 -0.63
N TRP A 56 -1.63 -8.48 -0.25
CA TRP A 56 -3.00 -8.94 -0.02
C TRP A 56 -3.84 -8.66 -1.26
N GLN A 57 -4.37 -9.72 -1.85
CA GLN A 57 -5.31 -9.67 -2.96
C GLN A 57 -6.66 -10.20 -2.47
N ASP A 58 -7.52 -9.29 -2.03
CA ASP A 58 -8.89 -9.59 -1.59
C ASP A 58 -9.74 -10.04 -2.79
N GLY A 59 -9.94 -11.34 -2.92
CA GLY A 59 -10.59 -11.96 -4.09
C GLY A 59 -12.11 -11.87 -4.02
N ASN A 60 -12.66 -11.68 -2.83
CA ASN A 60 -14.11 -11.64 -2.59
C ASN A 60 -14.59 -10.25 -2.12
N SER A 61 -13.68 -9.28 -1.99
CA SER A 61 -13.94 -7.89 -1.59
C SER A 61 -14.59 -7.75 -0.22
N ASN A 62 -14.30 -8.66 0.72
CA ASN A 62 -14.91 -8.66 2.05
C ASN A 62 -14.10 -7.88 3.10
N GLY A 63 -12.91 -7.39 2.74
CA GLY A 63 -12.02 -6.63 3.62
C GLY A 63 -11.34 -7.46 4.72
N ARG A 64 -11.22 -8.78 4.54
CA ARG A 64 -10.57 -9.72 5.46
C ARG A 64 -9.55 -10.55 4.70
N VAL A 65 -8.52 -11.03 5.39
CA VAL A 65 -7.62 -12.02 4.78
C VAL A 65 -8.23 -13.40 4.91
N ASP A 66 -8.58 -13.96 3.76
CA ASP A 66 -8.97 -15.35 3.61
C ASP A 66 -7.82 -16.23 3.08
N GLU A 67 -8.04 -17.54 3.08
CA GLU A 67 -7.04 -18.50 2.61
C GLU A 67 -6.72 -18.28 1.12
N GLY A 68 -5.43 -18.16 0.79
CA GLY A 68 -4.95 -17.90 -0.57
C GLY A 68 -4.91 -16.43 -0.97
N GLU A 69 -5.35 -15.50 -0.13
CA GLU A 69 -5.36 -14.06 -0.48
C GLU A 69 -4.08 -13.32 -0.09
N LEU A 70 -3.27 -13.91 0.78
CA LEU A 70 -2.01 -13.32 1.23
C LEU A 70 -0.83 -14.01 0.53
N LEU A 71 -0.23 -13.29 -0.41
CA LEU A 71 0.87 -13.77 -1.25
C LEU A 71 2.19 -13.17 -0.77
N SER A 72 3.29 -13.91 -0.94
CA SER A 72 4.62 -13.30 -1.03
C SER A 72 4.73 -12.39 -2.26
N LEU A 73 5.75 -11.53 -2.30
CA LEU A 73 5.96 -10.63 -3.44
C LEU A 73 6.36 -11.43 -4.68
N GLU A 74 7.12 -12.50 -4.48
CA GLU A 74 7.51 -13.45 -5.50
C GLU A 74 6.29 -14.17 -6.10
N GLU A 75 5.36 -14.67 -5.26
CA GLU A 75 4.11 -15.28 -5.73
C GLU A 75 3.23 -14.29 -6.49
N ALA A 76 3.26 -13.00 -6.12
CA ALA A 76 2.57 -11.93 -6.84
C ALA A 76 3.31 -11.47 -8.12
N GLY A 77 4.49 -12.02 -8.41
CA GLY A 77 5.32 -11.66 -9.57
C GLY A 77 5.91 -10.26 -9.48
N VAL A 78 6.22 -9.80 -8.27
CA VAL A 78 6.85 -8.51 -7.97
C VAL A 78 8.33 -8.72 -7.66
N ALA A 79 9.20 -7.96 -8.33
CA ALA A 79 10.64 -7.99 -8.13
C ALA A 79 11.17 -6.77 -7.36
N ALA A 80 10.52 -5.60 -7.50
CA ALA A 80 10.88 -4.41 -6.75
C ALA A 80 9.70 -3.44 -6.62
N ILE A 81 9.67 -2.67 -5.54
CA ILE A 81 8.70 -1.58 -5.31
C ILE A 81 9.48 -0.27 -5.21
N GLY A 82 9.19 0.70 -6.08
CA GLY A 82 9.81 2.02 -5.99
C GLY A 82 9.40 2.75 -4.70
N THR A 83 10.37 3.28 -3.97
CA THR A 83 10.14 4.02 -2.71
C THR A 83 10.10 5.54 -2.93
N GLY A 84 10.67 6.03 -4.03
CA GLY A 84 10.44 7.38 -4.53
C GLY A 84 8.99 7.56 -5.01
N TYR A 85 8.45 8.78 -4.99
CA TYR A 85 7.08 9.04 -5.44
C TYR A 85 6.91 10.43 -6.03
N SER A 86 5.89 10.57 -6.87
CA SER A 86 5.35 11.86 -7.32
C SER A 86 3.97 12.09 -6.73
N THR A 87 3.64 13.36 -6.44
CA THR A 87 2.29 13.73 -6.00
C THR A 87 1.35 13.78 -7.21
N SER A 88 0.13 13.28 -7.02
CA SER A 88 -0.92 13.26 -8.02
C SER A 88 -2.20 13.89 -7.46
N GLN A 89 -3.00 14.47 -8.37
CA GLN A 89 -4.34 15.01 -8.09
C GLN A 89 -5.46 14.12 -8.67
N TYR A 90 -5.10 12.94 -9.19
CA TYR A 90 -6.06 12.02 -9.79
C TYR A 90 -7.02 11.45 -8.74
N VAL A 91 -8.30 11.42 -9.12
CA VAL A 91 -9.40 10.81 -8.37
C VAL A 91 -10.12 9.89 -9.35
N ASP A 92 -10.34 8.64 -8.97
CA ASP A 92 -11.05 7.67 -9.80
C ASP A 92 -12.56 7.88 -9.78
N GLU A 93 -13.27 7.10 -10.61
CA GLU A 93 -14.73 7.17 -10.73
C GLU A 93 -15.47 6.79 -9.43
N GLN A 94 -14.81 6.07 -8.52
CA GLN A 94 -15.35 5.72 -7.21
C GLN A 94 -15.06 6.79 -6.14
N GLY A 95 -14.31 7.84 -6.49
CA GLY A 95 -13.96 8.95 -5.62
C GLY A 95 -12.71 8.70 -4.77
N ASN A 96 -11.93 7.65 -5.05
CA ASN A 96 -10.67 7.42 -4.34
C ASN A 96 -9.58 8.28 -4.94
N ALA A 97 -8.80 8.95 -4.09
CA ALA A 97 -7.72 9.82 -4.53
C ALA A 97 -6.39 9.06 -4.55
N HIS A 98 -5.74 9.01 -5.71
CA HIS A 98 -4.43 8.37 -5.89
C HIS A 98 -3.38 9.46 -5.69
N ARG A 99 -2.98 9.70 -4.43
CA ARG A 99 -2.27 10.94 -4.05
C ARG A 99 -0.78 10.89 -4.27
N GLN A 100 -0.17 9.73 -4.09
CA GLN A 100 1.22 9.50 -4.44
C GLN A 100 1.30 8.33 -5.41
N THR A 101 2.13 8.44 -6.43
CA THR A 101 2.32 7.39 -7.43
C THR A 101 3.80 7.10 -7.62
N SER A 102 4.12 5.84 -7.87
CA SER A 102 5.46 5.35 -8.20
C SER A 102 5.36 4.18 -9.17
N THR A 103 6.41 3.37 -9.22
CA THR A 103 6.55 2.21 -10.09
C THR A 103 6.69 0.94 -9.28
N ILE A 104 6.33 -0.17 -9.91
CA ILE A 104 6.60 -1.52 -9.44
C ILE A 104 7.27 -2.27 -10.59
N THR A 105 8.34 -2.99 -10.30
CA THR A 105 9.01 -3.85 -11.28
C THR A 105 8.52 -5.27 -11.07
N ARG A 106 8.04 -5.90 -12.14
CA ARG A 106 7.58 -7.29 -12.13
C ARG A 106 8.75 -8.25 -12.37
N SER A 107 8.57 -9.51 -12.00
CA SER A 107 9.60 -10.56 -12.17
C SER A 107 9.97 -10.85 -13.62
N ASP A 108 9.11 -10.50 -14.58
CA ASP A 108 9.39 -10.58 -16.02
C ASP A 108 10.11 -9.33 -16.57
N GLY A 109 10.43 -8.36 -15.70
CA GLY A 109 11.05 -7.08 -16.05
C GLY A 109 10.06 -6.01 -16.49
N ALA A 110 8.76 -6.31 -16.60
CA ALA A 110 7.77 -5.30 -16.92
C ALA A 110 7.63 -4.28 -15.78
N VAL A 111 7.46 -3.01 -16.14
CA VAL A 111 7.25 -1.93 -15.17
C VAL A 111 5.78 -1.55 -15.14
N GLY A 112 5.19 -1.63 -13.95
CA GLY A 112 3.83 -1.18 -13.65
C GLY A 112 3.82 0.09 -12.81
N GLN A 113 2.62 0.57 -12.48
CA GLN A 113 2.40 1.68 -11.57
C GLN A 113 1.97 1.19 -10.19
N SER A 114 2.35 1.94 -9.17
CA SER A 114 1.90 1.78 -7.78
C SER A 114 1.35 3.12 -7.28
N ALA A 115 0.44 3.08 -6.30
CA ALA A 115 -0.19 4.28 -5.75
C ALA A 115 -0.49 4.16 -4.24
N ASP A 116 -0.38 5.28 -3.53
CA ASP A 116 -1.02 5.49 -2.23
C ASP A 116 -2.44 6.01 -2.48
N VAL A 117 -3.42 5.17 -2.16
CA VAL A 117 -4.84 5.40 -2.44
C VAL A 117 -5.59 5.79 -1.18
N TRP A 118 -6.22 6.97 -1.24
CA TRP A 118 -7.02 7.54 -0.17
C TRP A 118 -8.49 7.29 -0.50
N PHE A 119 -9.04 6.25 0.14
CA PHE A 119 -10.44 5.88 -0.03
C PHE A 119 -11.36 6.95 0.53
N CYS A 120 -12.23 7.51 -0.30
CA CYS A 120 -13.27 8.38 0.20
C CYS A 120 -14.43 7.51 0.70
N GLY A 121 -14.55 7.34 2.01
CA GLY A 121 -15.63 6.55 2.59
C GLY A 121 -16.99 7.08 2.13
N GLN A 122 -17.72 6.29 1.32
CA GLN A 122 -19.12 6.55 0.99
C GLN A 122 -20.00 6.25 2.22
N GLN A 123 -19.93 7.08 3.26
CA GLN A 123 -21.06 7.21 4.17
C GLN A 123 -22.12 8.05 3.47
N ARG A 124 -23.14 7.37 2.92
CA ARG A 124 -24.37 8.00 2.45
C ARG A 124 -25.04 8.79 3.58
N ILE A 125 -24.63 10.04 3.80
CA ILE A 125 -25.41 11.05 4.50
C ILE A 125 -25.32 12.35 3.72
N LEU A 126 -26.50 12.93 3.46
CA LEU A 126 -26.70 14.11 2.64
C LEU A 126 -25.85 15.30 3.08
N THR A 127 -25.26 15.96 2.08
CA THR A 127 -24.87 17.37 2.03
C THR A 127 -23.54 17.78 2.70
N LEU A 128 -22.74 18.46 1.87
CA LEU A 128 -21.65 19.40 2.13
C LEU A 128 -20.22 18.86 2.33
N HIS A 129 -19.43 19.02 1.25
CA HIS A 129 -17.98 19.27 1.22
C HIS A 129 -17.13 18.57 2.27
N ARG A 130 -16.68 17.32 2.04
CA ARG A 130 -15.58 16.76 2.86
C ARG A 130 -14.57 15.96 2.04
N ARG A 131 -13.31 16.22 2.38
CA ARG A 131 -12.08 15.75 1.75
C ARG A 131 -11.88 14.27 2.07
N CYS A 132 -11.21 13.53 1.16
CA CYS A 132 -10.82 12.14 1.37
C CYS A 132 -9.95 12.04 2.64
N ASP A 133 -10.46 11.31 3.64
CA ASP A 133 -9.73 10.92 4.84
C ASP A 133 -9.19 9.48 4.65
N PRO A 134 -8.03 9.15 5.25
CA PRO A 134 -7.45 7.81 5.13
C PRO A 134 -8.24 6.78 5.95
N VAL A 135 -8.19 5.51 5.50
CA VAL A 135 -8.93 4.38 6.06
C VAL A 135 -8.68 4.24 7.57
N ARG A 136 -9.76 4.21 8.37
CA ARG A 136 -9.76 4.00 9.82
C ARG A 136 -9.54 2.54 10.20
#